data_AF-A7RXY1-F1
#
_entry.id   AF-A7RXY1-F1
#
_cell.length_a   1.000
_cell.length_b   1.000
_cell.length_c   1.000
_cell.angle_alpha   90.00
_cell.angle_beta   90.00
_cell.angle_gamma   90.00
#
_symmetry.space_group_name_H-M   'P 1'
#
loop_
_entity.id
_entity.type
_entity.pdbx_description
1 polymer ?
#
loop_
_entity_poly.entity_id
_entity_poly.type
_entity_poly.pdbx_seq_one_letter_code
_entity_poly.pdbx_strand_id
1 'polypeptide(L)'
;ARLNGPTAAWIPDASDGSPWLQVDLGRQYMICAVGTQGHPSGGQWTTAYRLTTSLDNKIWENIENSKELPGNTDRNTVVVHWFKQIIAARFVKIKPLSWNNAICMRAQIYGCELGKVAEEERGVSHVACALK
;
A
#
# COMPACT_ATOMS: atom_id res chain seq x y z
N ALA A 1 -5.53 7.40 7.48
CA ALA A 1 -5.45 6.01 7.98
C ALA A 1 -4.01 5.49 7.87
N ARG A 2 -3.14 5.93 8.76
CA ARG A 2 -1.71 5.55 8.74
C ARG A 2 -1.52 4.23 9.47
N LEU A 3 -0.61 3.40 8.98
CA LEU A 3 -0.16 2.19 9.67
C LEU A 3 0.25 2.51 11.11
N ASN A 4 -0.06 1.61 12.05
CA ASN A 4 0.13 1.80 13.49
C ASN A 4 -0.56 3.04 14.10
N GLY A 5 -1.42 3.73 13.34
CA GLY A 5 -2.24 4.82 13.86
C GLY A 5 -3.18 4.31 14.97
N PRO A 6 -3.25 4.97 16.14
CA PRO A 6 -3.97 4.44 17.30
C PRO A 6 -5.48 4.67 17.25
N THR A 7 -5.95 5.64 16.46
CA THR A 7 -7.33 6.13 16.56
C THR A 7 -8.20 5.90 15.32
N ALA A 8 -7.59 5.75 14.14
CA ALA A 8 -8.35 5.77 12.89
C ALA A 8 -7.84 4.79 11.84
N ALA A 9 -8.78 4.21 11.10
CA ALA A 9 -8.57 3.46 9.88
C ALA A 9 -9.40 4.08 8.75
N TRP A 10 -9.09 3.72 7.51
CA TRP A 10 -9.87 4.11 6.35
C TRP A 10 -10.98 3.10 6.18
N ILE A 11 -12.19 3.61 6.05
CA ILE A 11 -13.42 2.86 5.78
C ILE A 11 -14.07 3.59 4.61
N PRO A 12 -14.43 2.90 3.52
CA PRO A 12 -15.06 3.53 2.37
C PRO A 12 -16.50 3.94 2.68
N ASP A 13 -17.08 4.74 1.78
CA ASP A 13 -18.52 4.99 1.78
C ASP A 13 -19.28 3.68 1.54
N ALA A 14 -20.35 3.44 2.29
CA ALA A 14 -21.14 2.21 2.19
C ALA A 14 -21.86 2.06 0.84
N SER A 15 -22.05 3.16 0.11
CA SER A 15 -22.67 3.17 -1.22
C SER A 15 -21.69 2.91 -2.37
N ASP A 16 -20.37 2.95 -2.10
CA ASP A 16 -19.35 2.70 -3.11
C ASP A 16 -19.19 1.19 -3.35
N GLY A 17 -19.66 0.72 -4.51
CA GLY A 17 -19.55 -0.68 -4.91
C GLY A 17 -18.14 -1.10 -5.36
N SER A 18 -17.20 -0.17 -5.53
CA SER A 18 -15.83 -0.48 -5.95
C SER A 18 -14.78 0.47 -5.36
N PRO A 19 -14.70 0.57 -4.02
CA PRO A 19 -13.88 1.56 -3.36
C PRO A 19 -12.39 1.28 -3.51
N TRP A 20 -11.60 2.32 -3.36
CA TRP A 20 -10.15 2.23 -3.29
C TRP A 20 -9.59 3.27 -2.32
N LEU A 21 -8.49 2.94 -1.65
CA LEU A 21 -7.69 3.88 -0.90
C LEU A 21 -6.54 4.37 -1.78
N GLN A 22 -6.53 5.66 -2.13
CA GLN A 22 -5.43 6.28 -2.86
C GLN A 22 -4.50 7.02 -1.90
N VAL A 23 -3.21 6.84 -2.14
CA VAL A 23 -2.13 7.58 -1.48
C VAL A 23 -1.41 8.39 -2.55
N ASP A 24 -1.44 9.72 -2.44
CA ASP A 24 -0.52 10.60 -3.16
C ASP A 24 0.75 10.80 -2.32
N LEU A 25 1.89 10.37 -2.85
CA LEU A 25 3.19 10.51 -2.20
C LEU A 25 3.76 11.93 -2.31
N GLY A 26 3.12 12.81 -3.10
CA GLY A 26 3.49 14.21 -3.36
C GLY A 26 4.53 14.37 -4.48
N ARG A 27 5.38 13.36 -4.68
CA ARG A 27 6.43 13.28 -5.71
C ARG A 27 6.70 11.82 -6.08
N GLN A 28 7.55 11.58 -7.07
CA GLN A 28 7.87 10.24 -7.54
C GLN A 28 8.83 9.51 -6.59
N TYR A 29 8.49 8.27 -6.26
CA TYR A 29 9.28 7.35 -5.45
C TYR A 29 9.54 6.06 -6.22
N MET A 30 10.62 5.38 -5.85
CA MET A 30 10.87 3.97 -6.12
C MET A 30 10.26 3.17 -4.98
N ILE A 31 9.08 2.60 -5.21
CA ILE A 31 8.32 1.85 -4.20
C ILE A 31 8.64 0.36 -4.27
N CYS A 32 8.78 -0.27 -3.10
CA CYS A 32 9.21 -1.66 -2.99
C CYS A 32 8.16 -2.55 -2.29
N ALA A 33 7.26 -1.98 -1.49
CA ALA A 33 6.32 -2.73 -0.68
C ALA A 33 5.13 -1.87 -0.22
N VAL A 34 4.07 -2.55 0.20
CA VAL A 34 2.91 -1.96 0.90
C VAL A 34 2.66 -2.72 2.18
N GLY A 35 2.45 -1.99 3.27
CA GLY A 35 2.05 -2.54 4.57
C GLY A 35 0.59 -2.23 4.85
N THR A 36 -0.18 -3.24 5.27
CA THR A 36 -1.58 -3.10 5.65
C THR A 36 -1.83 -3.60 7.07
N GLN A 37 -2.83 -3.03 7.73
CA GLN A 37 -3.29 -3.39 9.07
C GLN A 37 -4.78 -3.08 9.20
N GLY A 38 -5.50 -3.81 10.05
CA GLY A 38 -6.94 -3.59 10.29
C GLY A 38 -7.27 -2.39 11.19
N HIS A 39 -8.51 -2.32 11.69
CA HIS A 39 -8.96 -1.27 12.61
C HIS A 39 -8.18 -1.33 13.94
N PRO A 40 -7.75 -0.20 14.54
CA PRO A 40 -6.97 -0.22 15.79
C PRO A 40 -7.72 -0.84 16.98
N SER A 41 -9.04 -0.67 17.05
CA SER A 41 -9.89 -1.15 18.16
C SER A 41 -11.02 -2.08 17.73
N GLY A 42 -11.27 -2.18 16.42
CA GLY A 42 -12.47 -2.79 15.85
C GLY A 42 -12.17 -4.15 15.23
N GLY A 43 -13.20 -4.97 15.04
CA GLY A 43 -13.09 -6.29 14.43
C GLY A 43 -13.05 -6.28 12.90
N GLN A 44 -12.70 -5.15 12.26
CA GLN A 44 -12.76 -4.97 10.80
C GLN A 44 -11.36 -4.93 10.19
N TRP A 45 -11.17 -5.65 9.08
CA TRP A 45 -9.93 -5.64 8.30
C TRP A 45 -10.14 -6.17 6.88
N THR A 46 -9.33 -5.70 5.94
CA THR A 46 -9.27 -6.22 4.56
C THR A 46 -8.40 -7.49 4.49
N THR A 47 -8.95 -8.57 3.95
CA THR A 47 -8.30 -9.90 3.86
C THR A 47 -7.63 -10.16 2.51
N ALA A 48 -8.06 -9.47 1.45
CA ALA A 48 -7.37 -9.48 0.16
C ALA A 48 -7.59 -8.18 -0.60
N TYR A 49 -6.61 -7.79 -1.43
CA TYR A 49 -6.65 -6.57 -2.21
C TYR A 49 -5.84 -6.67 -3.50
N ARG A 50 -6.01 -5.70 -4.40
CA ARG A 50 -5.15 -5.46 -5.56
C ARG A 50 -4.53 -4.07 -5.47
N LEU A 51 -3.39 -3.92 -6.14
CA LEU A 51 -2.68 -2.65 -6.20
C LEU A 51 -2.59 -2.13 -7.63
N THR A 52 -2.82 -0.83 -7.76
CA THR A 52 -2.48 -0.08 -8.98
C THR A 52 -1.63 1.13 -8.64
N THR A 53 -0.78 1.53 -9.57
CA THR A 53 0.13 2.68 -9.43
C THR A 53 -0.04 3.65 -10.58
N SER A 54 0.33 4.90 -10.33
CA SER A 54 0.36 5.93 -11.38
C SER A 54 1.47 6.94 -11.10
N LEU A 55 2.02 7.51 -12.17
CA LEU A 55 2.93 8.65 -12.12
C LEU A 55 2.17 9.99 -12.18
N ASP A 56 1.02 10.02 -12.85
CA ASP A 56 0.32 11.24 -13.25
C ASP A 56 -1.14 11.34 -12.77
N ASN A 57 -1.62 10.32 -12.02
CA ASN A 57 -3.00 10.17 -11.55
C ASN A 57 -4.04 9.96 -12.69
N LYS A 58 -3.60 9.73 -13.93
CA LYS A 58 -4.46 9.54 -15.11
C LYS A 58 -4.34 8.12 -15.64
N ILE A 59 -3.13 7.66 -15.91
CA ILE A 59 -2.85 6.31 -16.38
C ILE A 59 -2.48 5.45 -15.18
N TRP A 60 -3.19 4.33 -15.01
CA TRP A 60 -3.02 3.42 -13.89
C TRP A 60 -2.53 2.07 -14.37
N GLU A 61 -1.46 1.58 -13.75
CA GLU A 61 -0.85 0.29 -14.06
C GLU A 61 -1.08 -0.69 -12.91
N ASN A 62 -1.31 -1.97 -13.24
CA ASN A 62 -1.50 -3.00 -12.24
C ASN A 62 -0.15 -3.52 -11.74
N ILE A 63 -0.03 -3.70 -10.42
CA ILE A 63 1.11 -4.40 -9.83
C ILE A 63 0.88 -5.92 -9.97
N GLU A 64 1.95 -6.66 -10.23
CA GLU A 64 1.95 -8.14 -10.30
C GLU A 64 0.83 -8.73 -11.18
N ASN A 65 0.61 -8.16 -12.36
CA ASN A 65 -0.41 -8.62 -13.31
C ASN A 65 -1.83 -8.67 -12.72
N SER A 66 -2.17 -7.71 -11.83
CA SER A 66 -3.46 -7.66 -11.14
C SER A 66 -3.71 -8.86 -10.22
N LYS A 67 -2.65 -9.50 -9.73
CA LYS A 67 -2.76 -10.61 -8.79
C LYS A 67 -3.48 -10.15 -7.51
N GLU A 68 -4.37 -11.00 -7.02
CA GLU A 68 -4.94 -10.84 -5.68
C GLU A 68 -3.86 -11.07 -4.63
N LEU A 69 -3.64 -10.05 -3.80
CA LEU A 69 -2.63 -10.04 -2.75
C LEU A 69 -3.30 -10.37 -1.41
N PRO A 70 -2.72 -11.27 -0.61
CA PRO A 70 -3.22 -11.56 0.72
C PRO A 70 -3.05 -10.32 1.62
N GLY A 71 -4.11 -9.99 2.35
CA GLY A 71 -4.14 -8.92 3.34
C GLY A 71 -4.05 -9.46 4.76
N ASN A 72 -4.81 -8.84 5.66
CA ASN A 72 -4.73 -9.10 7.08
C ASN A 72 -5.62 -10.29 7.50
N THR A 73 -5.16 -11.04 8.49
CA THR A 73 -5.94 -12.12 9.15
C THR A 73 -6.50 -11.70 10.50
N ASP A 74 -6.06 -10.55 11.02
CA ASP A 74 -6.53 -9.94 12.25
C ASP A 74 -6.46 -8.40 12.16
N ARG A 75 -6.85 -7.71 13.22
CA ARG A 75 -6.92 -6.24 13.24
C ARG A 75 -5.58 -5.52 13.45
N ASN A 76 -4.57 -6.20 14.01
CA ASN A 76 -3.39 -5.59 14.62
C ASN A 76 -2.06 -5.99 13.97
N THR A 77 -1.95 -7.17 13.38
CA THR A 77 -0.73 -7.66 12.76
C THR A 77 -0.52 -6.90 11.44
N VAL A 78 0.66 -6.29 11.30
CA VAL A 78 1.07 -5.66 10.05
C VAL A 78 1.42 -6.75 9.04
N VAL A 79 0.78 -6.71 7.88
CA VAL A 79 1.13 -7.58 6.74
C VAL A 79 1.83 -6.72 5.71
N VAL A 80 3.08 -7.07 5.38
CA VAL A 80 3.87 -6.37 4.36
C VAL A 80 3.94 -7.23 3.12
N HIS A 81 3.45 -6.68 2.00
CA HIS A 81 3.61 -7.28 0.69
C HIS A 81 4.78 -6.63 -0.03
N TRP A 82 5.87 -7.38 -0.21
CA TRP A 82 7.04 -6.97 -0.98
C TRP A 82 6.83 -7.24 -2.46
N PHE A 83 7.08 -6.24 -3.29
CA PHE A 83 6.94 -6.36 -4.72
C PHE A 83 8.10 -7.17 -5.32
N LYS A 84 7.80 -7.93 -6.36
CA LYS A 84 8.81 -8.68 -7.12
C LYS A 84 9.83 -7.77 -7.82
N GLN A 85 9.45 -6.53 -8.11
CA GLN A 85 10.26 -5.51 -8.76
C GLN A 85 9.98 -4.18 -8.10
N ILE A 86 10.99 -3.32 -8.05
CA ILE A 86 10.82 -1.93 -7.59
C ILE A 86 10.07 -1.16 -8.68
N ILE A 87 9.05 -0.39 -8.28
CA ILE A 87 8.15 0.31 -9.19
C ILE A 87 8.32 1.81 -9.01
N ALA A 88 8.40 2.56 -10.10
CA ALA A 88 8.35 4.02 -10.05
C ALA A 88 6.89 4.49 -9.96
N ALA A 89 6.52 5.19 -8.91
CA ALA A 89 5.16 5.68 -8.72
C ALA A 89 5.11 6.97 -7.88
N ARG A 90 4.07 7.78 -8.12
CA ARG A 90 3.68 8.88 -7.21
C ARG A 90 2.38 8.54 -6.48
N PHE A 91 1.46 7.87 -7.17
CA PHE A 91 0.16 7.49 -6.64
C PHE A 91 0.08 5.98 -6.50
N VAL A 92 -0.48 5.52 -5.39
CA VAL A 92 -0.78 4.11 -5.14
C VAL A 92 -2.25 3.98 -4.78
N LYS A 93 -2.95 3.05 -5.41
CA LYS A 93 -4.32 2.67 -5.08
C LYS A 93 -4.34 1.25 -4.51
N ILE A 94 -4.95 1.11 -3.35
CA ILE A 94 -5.25 -0.17 -2.71
C ILE A 94 -6.74 -0.43 -2.91
N LYS A 95 -7.07 -1.45 -3.70
CA LYS A 95 -8.44 -1.86 -3.98
C LYS A 95 -8.79 -3.10 -3.16
N PRO A 96 -9.63 -3.00 -2.11
CA PRO A 96 -10.12 -4.15 -1.36
C PRO A 96 -10.88 -5.11 -2.28
N LEU A 97 -10.71 -6.41 -2.03
CA LEU A 97 -11.44 -7.48 -2.74
C LEU A 97 -12.26 -8.33 -1.78
N SER A 98 -11.74 -8.58 -0.57
CA SER A 98 -12.44 -9.31 0.49
C SER A 98 -12.07 -8.73 1.86
N TRP A 99 -12.92 -8.95 2.86
CA TRP A 99 -12.76 -8.39 4.21
C TRP A 99 -13.46 -9.22 5.28
N ASN A 100 -13.02 -9.03 6.52
CA ASN A 100 -13.72 -9.49 7.72
C ASN A 100 -14.58 -8.36 8.29
N ASN A 101 -15.87 -8.64 8.51
CA ASN A 101 -16.91 -7.70 8.98
C ASN A 101 -17.17 -6.49 8.06
N ALA A 102 -16.16 -5.66 7.75
CA ALA A 102 -16.28 -4.54 6.81
C ALA A 102 -14.91 -4.19 6.20
N ILE A 103 -14.92 -3.49 5.06
CA ILE A 103 -13.70 -2.92 4.48
C ILE A 103 -13.10 -1.93 5.48
N CYS A 104 -11.86 -2.19 5.88
CA CYS A 104 -11.15 -1.33 6.81
C CYS A 104 -9.64 -1.55 6.67
N MET A 105 -8.88 -0.46 6.54
CA MET A 105 -7.42 -0.55 6.47
C MET A 105 -6.70 0.67 7.05
N ARG A 106 -5.57 0.42 7.68
CA ARG A 106 -4.45 1.34 7.86
C ARG A 106 -3.35 0.89 6.89
N ALA A 107 -2.66 1.83 6.26
CA ALA A 107 -1.68 1.51 5.24
C ALA A 107 -0.40 2.36 5.35
N GLN A 108 0.69 1.80 4.85
CA GLN A 108 1.97 2.48 4.60
C GLN A 108 2.54 2.03 3.25
N ILE A 109 3.17 2.96 2.53
CA ILE A 109 3.91 2.68 1.30
C ILE A 109 5.39 2.75 1.65
N TYR A 110 6.17 1.73 1.28
CA TYR A 110 7.61 1.67 1.52
C TYR A 110 8.38 1.94 0.23
N GLY A 111 9.43 2.77 0.31
CA GLY A 111 10.21 3.16 -0.85
C GLY A 111 11.14 4.33 -0.59
N CYS A 112 11.95 4.69 -1.59
CA CYS A 112 12.90 5.79 -1.55
C CYS A 112 12.62 6.81 -2.66
N GLU A 113 13.03 8.05 -2.45
CA GLU A 113 12.79 9.15 -3.39
C GLU A 113 13.65 8.97 -4.64
N LEU A 114 13.05 9.17 -5.83
CA LEU A 114 13.77 9.08 -7.10
C LEU A 114 14.91 10.11 -7.10
N GLY A 115 16.16 9.65 -7.27
CA GLY A 115 17.37 10.48 -7.20
C GLY A 115 18.21 10.26 -5.94
N LYS A 116 17.63 9.79 -4.83
CA LYS A 116 18.41 9.34 -3.66
C LYS A 116 18.96 7.91 -3.82
N VAL A 117 18.43 7.18 -4.78
CA VAL A 117 18.87 5.82 -5.15
C VAL A 117 20.27 5.82 -5.78
N ALA A 118 20.70 6.92 -6.41
CA ALA A 118 21.97 6.99 -7.12
C ALA A 118 23.20 7.22 -6.22
N GLU A 119 23.03 7.60 -4.94
CA GLU A 119 24.15 7.84 -4.04
C GLU A 119 24.59 6.60 -3.26
N GLU A 120 23.75 5.56 -3.19
CA GLU A 120 24.03 4.32 -2.43
C GLU A 120 24.58 3.18 -3.31
N GLU A 121 24.79 3.42 -4.61
CA GLU A 121 25.31 2.45 -5.58
C GLU A 121 26.85 2.39 -5.63
N ARG A 122 27.50 2.28 -4.47
CA ARG A 122 28.90 1.81 -4.37
C ARG A 122 29.04 0.56 -3.51
N GLY A 123 28.18 -0.44 -3.74
CA GLY A 123 28.52 -1.82 -3.39
C GLY A 123 27.49 -2.65 -2.60
N VAL A 124 26.17 -2.38 -2.69
CA VAL A 124 25.17 -3.23 -2.02
C VAL A 124 24.11 -3.71 -3.02
N SER A 125 23.95 -5.02 -3.13
CA SER A 125 23.06 -5.74 -4.07
C SER A 125 21.56 -5.68 -3.71
N HIS A 126 21.19 -4.88 -2.71
CA HIS A 126 19.81 -4.74 -2.25
C HIS A 126 19.56 -3.27 -1.96
N VAL A 127 18.77 -2.61 -2.81
CA VAL A 127 18.26 -1.26 -2.56
C VAL A 127 17.57 -1.27 -1.20
N ALA A 128 18.17 -0.61 -0.21
CA ALA A 128 17.61 -0.53 1.13
C ALA A 128 16.29 0.25 1.06
N CYS A 129 15.17 -0.46 1.21
CA CYS A 129 13.86 0.17 1.16
C CYS A 129 13.66 0.98 2.45
N ALA A 130 13.87 2.29 2.37
CA ALA A 130 13.66 3.19 3.49
C ALA A 130 12.16 3.38 3.79
N LEU A 131 11.86 3.54 5.08
CA LEU A 131 10.54 3.87 5.60
C LEU A 131 10.23 5.35 5.30
N LYS A 132 9.03 5.65 4.77
CA LYS A 132 8.49 7.01 4.68
C LYS A 132 7.36 7.20 5.69
#